data_AF-A0A1V3C521-F1
#
_entry.id   AF-A0A1V3C521-F1
#
_cell.length_a   1.000
_cell.length_b   1.000
_cell.length_c   1.000
_cell.angle_alpha   90.00
_cell.angle_beta   90.00
_cell.angle_gamma   90.00
#
_symmetry.space_group_name_H-M   'P 1'
#
loop_
_entity.id
_entity.type
_entity.pdbx_description
1 polymer ?
#
loop_
_entity_poly.entity_id
_entity_poly.type
_entity_poly.pdbx_seq_one_letter_code
_entity_poly.pdbx_strand_id
1 'polypeptide(L)'
;MSLLNEQIDVRSTEGGSPVRFTWRGRTFRVRRIIGDWPVRPEAPGTPATGVHMLRVSAESDAGEPSIVDISRDAGSDRWTMRRQWN
;
A
#
# COMPACT_ATOMS: atom_id res chain seq x y z
N MET A 1 -10.84 11.94 6.69
CA MET A 1 -9.80 10.91 6.51
C MET A 1 -10.24 9.66 7.26
N SER A 2 -10.19 8.49 6.61
CA SER A 2 -10.64 7.22 7.21
C SER A 2 -9.52 6.18 7.16
N LEU A 3 -9.41 5.38 8.23
CA LEU A 3 -8.58 4.18 8.25
C LEU A 3 -9.34 3.07 7.52
N LEU A 4 -8.63 2.35 6.65
CA LEU A 4 -9.16 1.30 5.79
C LEU A 4 -8.40 -0.02 6.06
N ASN A 5 -9.01 -1.13 5.64
CA ASN A 5 -8.36 -2.44 5.55
C ASN A 5 -8.91 -3.20 4.35
N GLU A 6 -8.92 -2.53 3.19
CA GLU A 6 -9.53 -3.06 1.98
C GLU A 6 -8.46 -3.74 1.14
N GLN A 7 -8.72 -4.95 0.66
CA GLN A 7 -7.78 -5.62 -0.23
C GLN A 7 -7.67 -4.86 -1.56
N ILE A 8 -6.44 -4.79 -2.09
CA ILE A 8 -6.16 -4.20 -3.39
C ILE A 8 -5.36 -5.17 -4.23
N ASP A 9 -5.56 -5.10 -5.55
CA ASP A 9 -4.80 -5.91 -6.49
C ASP A 9 -3.61 -5.11 -6.98
N VAL A 10 -2.40 -5.54 -6.61
CA VAL A 10 -1.14 -4.90 -7.04
C VAL A 10 -0.57 -5.68 -8.23
N ARG A 11 -0.21 -4.97 -9.30
CA ARG A 11 0.46 -5.54 -10.48
C ARG A 11 1.84 -4.91 -10.65
N SER A 12 2.82 -5.79 -10.75
CA SER A 12 4.26 -5.49 -10.83
C SER A 12 4.86 -4.99 -9.52
N THR A 13 5.82 -5.77 -9.02
CA THR A 13 6.72 -5.38 -7.94
C THR A 13 8.16 -5.47 -8.44
N GLU A 14 8.61 -4.53 -9.29
CA GLU A 14 10.05 -4.40 -9.55
C GLU A 14 10.76 -4.23 -8.19
N GLY A 15 11.60 -5.20 -7.83
CA GLY A 15 12.29 -5.20 -6.53
C GLY A 15 11.37 -5.18 -5.30
N GLY A 16 10.11 -5.63 -5.40
CA GLY A 16 9.16 -5.60 -4.29
C GLY A 16 8.33 -4.32 -4.14
N SER A 17 8.52 -3.34 -5.03
CA SER A 17 7.86 -2.03 -4.99
C SER A 17 6.65 -1.94 -5.94
N PRO A 18 5.47 -1.47 -5.48
CA PRO A 18 4.26 -1.47 -6.30
C PRO A 18 4.37 -0.43 -7.43
N VAL A 19 4.08 -0.86 -8.67
CA VAL A 19 4.05 0.05 -9.84
C VAL A 19 2.62 0.44 -10.20
N ARG A 20 1.65 -0.45 -10.00
CA ARG A 20 0.23 -0.23 -10.28
C ARG A 20 -0.63 -1.00 -9.29
N PHE A 21 -1.78 -0.45 -8.92
CA PHE A 21 -2.77 -1.17 -8.14
C PHE A 21 -4.21 -0.82 -8.54
N THR A 22 -5.14 -1.71 -8.23
CA THR A 22 -6.58 -1.50 -8.43
C THR A 22 -7.26 -1.39 -7.07
N TRP A 23 -8.07 -0.35 -6.88
CA TRP A 23 -8.82 -0.12 -5.65
C TRP A 23 -10.21 0.44 -5.99
N ARG A 24 -11.26 -0.21 -5.46
CA ARG A 24 -12.68 0.15 -5.70
C ARG A 24 -13.02 0.35 -7.19
N GLY A 25 -12.50 -0.54 -8.04
CA GLY A 25 -12.72 -0.51 -9.49
C GLY A 25 -11.91 0.55 -10.25
N ARG A 26 -11.10 1.37 -9.58
CA ARG A 26 -10.22 2.35 -10.21
C ARG A 26 -8.78 1.87 -10.24
N THR A 27 -8.09 2.11 -11.36
CA THR A 27 -6.67 1.78 -11.49
C THR A 27 -5.82 2.98 -11.13
N PHE A 28 -4.76 2.75 -10.35
CA PHE A 28 -3.81 3.76 -9.94
C PHE A 28 -2.40 3.38 -10.38
N ARG A 29 -1.72 4.30 -11.07
CA ARG A 29 -0.28 4.20 -11.36
C ARG A 29 0.48 4.81 -10.20
N VAL A 30 1.42 4.06 -9.62
CA VAL A 30 2.34 4.60 -8.62
C VAL A 30 3.34 5.52 -9.32
N ARG A 31 3.41 6.77 -8.86
CA ARG A 31 4.35 7.79 -9.35
C ARG A 31 5.63 7.79 -8.54
N ARG A 32 5.51 7.59 -7.22
CA ARG A 32 6.64 7.58 -6.28
C ARG A 32 6.27 6.91 -4.97
N ILE A 33 7.20 6.17 -4.37
CA ILE A 33 7.15 5.79 -2.95
C ILE A 33 7.69 6.95 -2.12
N ILE A 34 6.85 7.48 -1.22
CA ILE A 34 7.18 8.58 -0.32
C ILE A 34 7.82 8.04 0.95
N GLY A 35 7.39 6.86 1.43
CA GLY A 35 8.01 6.17 2.55
C GLY A 35 7.68 4.70 2.58
N ASP A 36 8.57 3.93 3.19
CA ASP A 36 8.49 2.50 3.45
C ASP A 36 8.94 2.27 4.90
N TRP A 37 8.09 1.65 5.72
CA TRP A 37 8.44 1.29 7.08
C TRP A 37 7.79 -0.02 7.50
N PRO A 38 8.48 -0.85 8.31
CA PRO A 38 7.88 -2.05 8.87
C PRO A 38 6.79 -1.68 9.88
N VAL A 39 5.68 -2.43 9.84
CA VAL A 39 4.66 -2.35 10.89
C VAL A 39 5.21 -3.06 12.12
N ARG A 40 5.31 -2.33 13.23
CA ARG A 40 5.82 -2.89 14.48
C ARG A 40 4.81 -3.90 15.04
N PRO A 41 5.28 -4.97 15.69
CA PRO A 41 4.41 -5.85 16.45
C PRO A 41 3.71 -5.05 17.56
N GLU A 42 2.44 -5.39 17.82
CA GLU A 42 1.64 -4.71 18.86
C GLU A 42 2.13 -5.03 20.28
N ALA A 43 2.86 -6.14 20.47
CA ALA A 43 3.35 -6.59 21.77
C ALA A 43 4.85 -6.99 21.74
N PRO A 44 5.62 -6.65 22.79
CA PRO A 44 6.98 -7.15 22.97
C PRO A 44 7.03 -8.68 22.94
N GLY A 45 7.99 -9.25 22.21
CA GLY A 45 8.15 -10.71 22.07
C GLY A 45 7.36 -11.35 20.94
N THR A 46 6.51 -10.60 20.23
CA THR A 46 5.86 -11.09 19.00
C THR A 46 6.84 -10.98 17.83
N PRO A 47 7.00 -12.03 17.00
CA PRO A 47 7.80 -11.94 15.77
C PRO A 47 7.34 -10.78 14.89
N ALA A 48 8.28 -10.12 14.21
CA ALA A 48 7.93 -9.12 13.19
C ALA A 48 6.98 -9.76 12.18
N THR A 49 5.83 -9.12 11.93
CA THR A 49 4.75 -9.67 11.11
C THR A 49 5.11 -9.78 9.63
N GLY A 50 6.29 -9.30 9.22
CA GLY A 50 6.66 -9.18 7.81
C GLY A 50 5.81 -8.18 7.03
N VAL A 51 5.00 -7.37 7.74
CA VAL A 51 4.13 -6.37 7.12
C VAL A 51 4.89 -5.06 6.96
N HIS A 52 4.93 -4.55 5.75
CA HIS A 52 5.45 -3.22 5.41
C HIS A 52 4.29 -2.27 5.12
N MET A 53 4.41 -1.04 5.59
CA MET A 53 3.53 0.07 5.22
C MET A 53 4.27 0.96 4.24
N LEU A 54 3.62 1.24 3.12
CA LEU A 54 4.12 2.08 2.03
C LEU A 54 3.20 3.29 1.89
N ARG A 55 3.77 4.49 2.01
CA ARG A 55 3.10 5.71 1.54
C ARG A 55 3.50 5.96 0.11
N VAL A 56 2.53 6.08 -0.79
CA VAL A 56 2.78 6.29 -2.21
C VAL A 56 2.01 7.49 -2.75
N SER A 57 2.66 8.22 -3.64
CA SER A 57 1.98 9.12 -4.58
C SER A 57 1.56 8.30 -5.79
N ALA A 58 0.29 8.41 -6.14
CA ALA A 58 -0.32 7.69 -7.24
C ALA A 58 -1.20 8.62 -8.08
N GLU A 59 -1.52 8.19 -9.29
CA GLU A 59 -2.38 8.89 -10.24
C GLU A 59 -3.40 7.89 -10.76
N SER A 60 -4.68 8.25 -10.69
CA SER A 60 -5.75 7.40 -11.23
C SER A 60 -5.72 7.35 -12.76
N ASP A 61 -6.42 6.39 -13.33
CA ASP A 61 -6.73 6.32 -14.76
C ASP A 61 -7.38 7.60 -15.33
N ALA A 62 -8.12 8.35 -14.52
CA ALA A 62 -8.69 9.65 -14.87
C ALA A 62 -7.68 10.82 -14.76
N GLY A 63 -6.43 10.58 -14.37
CA GLY A 63 -5.40 11.61 -14.19
C GLY A 63 -5.46 12.33 -12.82
N GLU A 64 -6.34 11.91 -11.91
CA GLU A 64 -6.43 12.52 -10.58
C GLU A 64 -5.27 12.05 -9.68
N PRO A 65 -4.49 12.98 -9.08
CA PRO A 65 -3.44 12.63 -8.14
C PRO A 65 -4.02 12.19 -6.79
N SER A 66 -3.35 11.26 -6.12
CA SER A 66 -3.69 10.82 -4.77
C SER A 66 -2.45 10.41 -3.98
N ILE A 67 -2.50 10.61 -2.66
CA ILE A 67 -1.52 10.05 -1.73
C ILE A 67 -2.26 8.99 -0.92
N VAL A 68 -1.69 7.78 -0.86
CA VAL A 68 -2.30 6.66 -0.13
C VAL A 68 -1.26 5.92 0.71
N ASP A 69 -1.71 5.37 1.83
CA ASP A 69 -0.97 4.37 2.59
C ASP A 69 -1.53 2.99 2.21
N ILE A 70 -0.65 2.09 1.79
CA ILE A 70 -0.95 0.69 1.49
C ILE A 70 -0.03 -0.19 2.33
N SER A 71 -0.50 -1.37 2.72
CA SER A 71 0.36 -2.36 3.39
C SER A 71 0.63 -3.56 2.49
N ARG A 72 1.82 -4.13 2.60
CA ARG A 72 2.22 -5.41 2.02
C ARG A 72 2.54 -6.38 3.14
N ASP A 73 1.90 -7.54 3.16
CA ASP A 73 2.34 -8.68 3.96
C ASP A 73 3.31 -9.53 3.14
N ALA A 74 4.58 -9.58 3.52
CA ALA A 74 5.60 -10.35 2.81
C ALA A 74 5.42 -11.87 2.92
N GLY A 75 4.70 -12.36 3.94
CA GLY A 75 4.45 -13.79 4.14
C GLY A 75 3.32 -14.34 3.26
N SER A 76 2.36 -13.50 2.87
CA SER A 76 1.20 -13.88 2.05
C SER A 76 1.12 -13.18 0.70
N ASP A 77 2.06 -12.26 0.42
CA ASP A 77 2.03 -11.30 -0.69
C ASP A 77 0.70 -10.53 -0.81
N ARG A 78 0.00 -10.36 0.32
CA ARG A 78 -1.29 -9.68 0.38
C ARG A 78 -1.10 -8.18 0.52
N TRP A 79 -1.85 -7.43 -0.29
CA TRP A 79 -1.83 -5.97 -0.28
C TRP A 79 -3.16 -5.40 0.20
N THR A 80 -3.10 -4.34 1.02
CA THR A 80 -4.31 -3.64 1.46
C THR A 80 -4.17 -2.12 1.39
N MET A 81 -5.28 -1.46 1.04
CA MET A 81 -5.46 -0.03 1.24
C MET A 81 -5.69 0.26 2.72
N ARG A 82 -4.88 1.16 3.28
CA ARG A 82 -4.92 1.53 4.70
C ARG A 82 -5.39 2.94 4.94
N ARG A 83 -5.09 3.86 4.01
CA ARG A 83 -5.53 5.25 4.11
C ARG A 83 -5.46 5.94 2.76
N GLN A 84 -6.45 6.78 2.48
CA GLN A 84 -6.35 7.81 1.45
C GLN A 84 -6.20 9.17 2.13
N TRP A 85 -5.24 9.96 1.65
CA TRP A 85 -5.00 11.32 2.08
C TRP A 85 -5.72 12.26 1.11
N ASN A 86 -6.62 13.07 1.67
CA ASN A 86 -7.38 14.10 0.96
C ASN A 86 -6.69 15.45 1.17
#